data_AF-A0A966R926-F1
#
_entry.id   AF-A0A966R926-F1
#
_cell.length_a   1.000
_cell.length_b   1.000
_cell.length_c   1.000
_cell.angle_alpha   90.00
_cell.angle_beta   90.00
_cell.angle_gamma   90.00
#
_symmetry.space_group_name_H-M   'P 1'
#
loop_
_entity.id
_entity.type
_entity.pdbx_description
1 polymer ?
#
loop_
_entity_poly.entity_id
_entity_poly.type
_entity_poly.pdbx_seq_one_letter_code
_entity_poly.pdbx_strand_id
1 'polypeptide(L)'
;MALATCVVLHPLLSYPLFLGMAFASRRNWPNLAIAALLSAFYWFPLLRELDLVSVDKAFVPALQPARHMLATGHVMMTGSFDDAPFHYQPNWVLYAAAFYGAFAAFQKKDPFHRVALGCAAAIAGLWFLMSPASMPVWNHFPLMSKLQFPWRLQNFVALAIALLAGCGLSRLARELRTSRLKSIPVAAVAVMIGLPLVAIHPRVSTQPPLRNIDDILRSGFLGDPMDEWLPRNATVRFGNPDEATRIREVTGPCEASGVRRSPGR
;
A
#
# COMPACT_ATOMS: atom_id res chain seq x y z
N MET A 1 4.13 -26.18 -0.26
CA MET A 1 3.60 -24.79 -0.39
C MET A 1 4.28 -23.77 0.52
N ALA A 2 4.69 -24.11 1.75
CA ALA A 2 5.33 -23.16 2.68
C ALA A 2 6.62 -22.46 2.16
N LEU A 3 7.45 -23.14 1.36
CA LEU A 3 8.67 -22.57 0.76
C LEU A 3 8.39 -21.52 -0.32
N ALA A 4 7.26 -21.61 -1.05
CA ALA A 4 6.90 -20.65 -2.09
C ALA A 4 6.33 -19.34 -1.49
N THR A 5 5.70 -19.43 -0.31
CA THR A 5 5.21 -18.26 0.44
C THR A 5 6.35 -17.37 0.93
N CYS A 6 7.50 -17.96 1.29
CA CYS A 6 8.70 -17.21 1.70
C CYS A 6 9.29 -16.36 0.55
N VAL A 7 9.12 -16.76 -0.70
CA VAL A 7 9.66 -16.04 -1.89
C VAL A 7 8.77 -14.85 -2.30
N VAL A 8 7.48 -14.86 -1.95
CA VAL A 8 6.56 -13.75 -2.29
C VAL A 8 6.39 -12.75 -1.13
N LEU A 9 6.68 -13.20 0.08
CA LEU A 9 7.04 -12.30 1.18
C LEU A 9 8.41 -11.65 0.95
N HIS A 10 9.22 -12.18 0.03
CA HIS A 10 10.57 -11.69 -0.26
C HIS A 10 10.62 -10.29 -0.85
N PRO A 11 9.70 -9.69 -1.61
CA PRO A 11 9.78 -8.27 -1.99
C PRO A 11 9.47 -7.33 -0.83
N LEU A 12 8.54 -7.72 0.05
CA LEU A 12 8.13 -6.98 1.25
C LEU A 12 9.17 -7.09 2.38
N LEU A 13 9.84 -8.25 2.49
CA LEU A 13 10.99 -8.49 3.37
C LEU A 13 12.33 -8.13 2.71
N SER A 14 12.46 -8.14 1.38
CA SER A 14 13.64 -7.64 0.65
C SER A 14 13.71 -6.15 0.72
N TYR A 15 12.65 -5.43 1.06
CA TYR A 15 12.79 -4.00 1.28
C TYR A 15 13.76 -3.72 2.46
N PRO A 16 13.57 -4.28 3.66
CA PRO A 16 14.57 -4.23 4.72
C PRO A 16 15.78 -5.15 4.52
N LEU A 17 15.71 -6.24 3.74
CA LEU A 17 16.89 -7.08 3.43
C LEU A 17 17.77 -6.49 2.32
N PHE A 18 17.25 -5.69 1.39
CA PHE A 18 18.01 -5.00 0.33
C PHE A 18 18.55 -3.65 0.85
N LEU A 19 17.77 -2.92 1.66
CA LEU A 19 18.33 -1.89 2.54
C LEU A 19 19.35 -2.52 3.51
N GLY A 20 19.03 -3.67 4.10
CA GLY A 20 19.92 -4.42 4.98
C GLY A 20 21.22 -4.82 4.29
N MET A 21 21.16 -5.38 3.08
CA MET A 21 22.33 -5.82 2.30
C MET A 21 23.14 -4.64 1.74
N ALA A 22 22.50 -3.52 1.36
CA ALA A 22 23.20 -2.28 1.03
C ALA A 22 23.91 -1.66 2.25
N PHE A 23 23.48 -1.99 3.47
CA PHE A 23 23.96 -1.48 4.76
C PHE A 23 24.56 -2.55 5.69
N ALA A 24 24.82 -3.79 5.24
CA ALA A 24 25.14 -4.92 6.12
C ALA A 24 26.60 -4.89 6.60
N SER A 25 26.94 -3.86 7.35
CA SER A 25 27.83 -4.07 8.49
C SER A 25 27.11 -5.02 9.45
N ARG A 26 27.81 -6.04 9.97
CA ARG A 26 27.29 -6.95 11.02
C ARG A 26 26.65 -6.19 12.19
N ARG A 27 27.03 -4.93 12.40
CA ARG A 27 26.49 -4.02 13.41
C ARG A 27 24.98 -3.76 13.29
N ASN A 28 24.38 -3.88 12.12
CA ASN A 28 22.95 -3.56 11.90
C ASN A 28 21.99 -4.75 12.04
N TRP A 29 22.51 -5.97 12.27
CA TRP A 29 21.69 -7.18 12.42
C TRP A 29 20.64 -7.12 13.54
N PRO A 30 20.95 -6.56 14.74
CA PRO A 30 19.94 -6.44 15.80
C PRO A 30 18.73 -5.60 15.39
N ASN A 31 18.95 -4.52 14.65
CA ASN A 31 17.86 -3.65 14.18
C ASN A 31 16.97 -4.38 13.17
N LEU A 32 17.58 -5.16 12.26
CA LEU A 32 16.83 -6.00 11.32
C LEU A 32 16.02 -7.08 12.04
N ALA A 33 16.59 -7.69 13.08
CA ALA A 33 15.89 -8.67 13.90
C ALA A 33 14.68 -8.05 14.63
N ILE A 34 14.84 -6.87 15.23
CA ILE A 34 13.74 -6.15 15.89
C ILE A 34 12.64 -5.80 14.87
N ALA A 35 13.01 -5.24 13.71
CA ALA A 35 12.05 -4.93 12.66
C ALA A 35 11.29 -6.17 12.16
N ALA A 36 11.99 -7.30 12.00
CA ALA A 36 11.39 -8.57 11.62
C ALA A 36 10.43 -9.10 12.70
N LEU A 37 10.80 -9.02 13.98
CA LEU A 37 9.94 -9.43 15.09
C LEU A 37 8.69 -8.56 15.21
N LEU A 38 8.83 -7.24 15.08
CA LEU A 38 7.69 -6.32 15.08
C LEU A 38 6.76 -6.57 13.88
N SER A 39 7.32 -6.84 12.70
CA SER A 39 6.53 -7.22 11.52
C SER A 39 5.82 -8.56 11.74
N ALA A 40 6.51 -9.55 12.30
CA ALA A 40 5.98 -10.88 12.58
C ALA A 40 4.79 -10.84 13.55
N PHE A 41 4.75 -9.89 14.50
CA PHE A 41 3.61 -9.70 15.38
C PHE A 41 2.29 -9.48 14.62
N TYR A 42 2.34 -8.79 13.48
CA TYR A 42 1.16 -8.55 12.63
C TYR A 42 0.91 -9.69 11.63
N TRP A 43 1.98 -10.21 11.01
CA TRP A 43 1.84 -11.21 9.96
C TRP A 43 1.53 -12.60 10.47
N PHE A 44 2.04 -12.98 11.65
CA PHE A 44 1.86 -14.33 12.17
C PHE A 44 0.39 -14.67 12.49
N PRO A 45 -0.37 -13.82 13.21
CA PRO A 45 -1.80 -14.06 13.44
C PRO A 45 -2.57 -14.11 12.12
N LEU A 46 -2.31 -13.16 11.22
CA LEU A 46 -2.95 -13.11 9.91
C LEU A 46 -2.77 -14.42 9.14
N LEU A 47 -1.52 -14.89 9.01
CA LEU A 47 -1.22 -16.13 8.27
C LEU A 47 -1.88 -17.36 8.91
N ARG A 48 -1.97 -17.40 10.25
CA ARG A 48 -2.64 -18.49 10.97
C ARG A 48 -4.16 -18.47 10.76
N GLU A 49 -4.75 -17.29 10.65
CA GLU A 49 -6.19 -17.11 10.45
C GLU A 49 -6.63 -17.29 8.99
N LEU A 50 -5.74 -17.13 8.01
CA LEU A 50 -6.06 -17.31 6.58
C LEU A 50 -6.66 -18.69 6.26
N ASP A 51 -6.29 -19.73 7.00
CA ASP A 51 -6.84 -21.07 6.81
C ASP A 51 -8.20 -21.26 7.50
N LEU A 52 -8.55 -20.39 8.44
CA LEU A 52 -9.83 -20.42 9.15
C LEU A 52 -10.92 -19.66 8.42
N VAL A 53 -10.56 -18.60 7.70
CA VAL A 53 -11.52 -17.72 7.00
C VAL A 53 -11.56 -17.95 5.49
N SER A 54 -12.68 -17.61 4.87
CA SER A 54 -12.95 -17.81 3.43
C SER A 54 -12.41 -16.66 2.56
N VAL A 55 -11.19 -16.18 2.81
CA VAL A 55 -10.59 -15.03 2.09
C VAL A 55 -10.59 -15.24 0.57
N ASP A 56 -10.61 -16.49 0.13
CA ASP A 56 -10.67 -16.84 -1.29
C ASP A 56 -11.92 -16.26 -2.00
N LYS A 57 -13.02 -16.05 -1.25
CA LYS A 57 -14.25 -15.42 -1.77
C LYS A 57 -14.08 -13.92 -2.07
N ALA A 58 -13.13 -13.26 -1.43
CA ALA A 58 -12.80 -11.87 -1.73
C ALA A 58 -12.16 -11.71 -3.13
N PHE A 59 -11.64 -12.78 -3.74
CA PHE A 59 -11.01 -12.72 -5.06
C PHE A 59 -12.00 -12.92 -6.21
N VAL A 60 -13.08 -12.15 -6.21
CA VAL A 60 -14.02 -12.11 -7.33
C VAL A 60 -13.34 -11.59 -8.61
N PRO A 61 -13.82 -11.95 -9.82
CA PRO A 61 -13.26 -11.46 -11.09
C PRO A 61 -13.12 -9.94 -11.18
N ALA A 62 -13.98 -9.19 -10.47
CA ALA A 62 -13.91 -7.73 -10.38
C ALA A 62 -12.67 -7.21 -9.62
N LEU A 63 -12.10 -8.00 -8.71
CA LEU A 63 -10.92 -7.69 -7.90
C LEU A 63 -9.64 -8.37 -8.43
N GLN A 64 -9.66 -8.87 -9.66
CA GLN A 64 -8.47 -9.45 -10.27
C GLN A 64 -7.41 -8.37 -10.51
N PRO A 65 -6.14 -8.59 -10.07
CA PRO A 65 -5.07 -7.61 -10.24
C PRO A 65 -4.91 -7.10 -11.67
N ALA A 66 -5.18 -7.97 -12.66
CA ALA A 66 -5.11 -7.67 -14.09
C ALA A 66 -5.92 -6.42 -14.49
N ARG A 67 -7.08 -6.21 -13.87
CA ARG A 67 -7.98 -5.08 -14.14
C ARG A 67 -7.54 -3.79 -13.45
N HIS A 68 -6.67 -3.92 -12.46
CA HIS A 68 -6.21 -2.87 -11.55
C HIS A 68 -4.74 -2.49 -11.80
N MET A 69 -4.12 -3.06 -12.83
CA MET A 69 -2.78 -2.66 -13.27
C MET A 69 -2.86 -1.29 -13.94
N LEU A 70 -2.11 -0.34 -13.39
CA LEU A 70 -2.09 1.02 -13.89
C LEU A 70 -1.11 1.10 -15.07
N ALA A 71 -1.58 1.64 -16.19
CA ALA A 71 -0.64 2.09 -17.22
C ALA A 71 0.26 3.16 -16.61
N THR A 72 1.58 3.06 -16.82
CA THR A 72 2.61 3.87 -16.13
C THR A 72 2.32 5.38 -16.15
N GLY A 73 1.71 5.89 -17.24
CA GLY A 73 1.31 7.29 -17.35
C GLY A 73 0.26 7.73 -16.33
N HIS A 74 -0.70 6.87 -15.97
CA HIS A 74 -1.77 7.21 -15.02
C HIS A 74 -1.27 7.37 -13.59
N VAL A 75 -0.15 6.73 -13.22
CA VAL A 75 0.47 6.88 -11.90
C VAL A 75 1.08 8.27 -11.71
N MET A 76 1.56 8.88 -12.81
CA MET A 76 2.20 10.20 -12.79
C MET A 76 1.24 11.34 -13.08
N MET A 77 0.08 11.06 -13.66
CA MET A 77 -0.90 12.08 -14.00
C MET A 77 -1.81 12.40 -12.81
N THR A 78 -2.03 13.69 -12.56
CA THR A 78 -3.15 14.17 -11.75
C THR A 78 -4.44 13.78 -12.47
N GLY A 79 -5.25 12.92 -11.86
CA GLY A 79 -6.56 12.55 -12.39
C GLY A 79 -7.48 12.05 -11.30
N SER A 80 -8.77 12.37 -11.41
CA SER A 80 -9.82 11.50 -10.89
C SER A 80 -9.98 10.37 -11.90
N PHE A 81 -10.04 9.13 -11.43
CA PHE A 81 -10.78 8.15 -12.20
C PHE A 81 -12.24 8.53 -12.03
N ASP A 82 -12.98 8.74 -13.12
CA ASP A 82 -14.37 9.20 -13.06
C ASP A 82 -15.25 8.30 -12.17
N ASP A 83 -14.84 7.04 -11.98
CA ASP A 83 -15.50 6.05 -11.13
C ASP A 83 -14.72 5.65 -9.85
N ALA A 84 -13.52 6.18 -9.59
CA ALA A 84 -12.79 5.85 -8.36
C ALA A 84 -12.79 7.02 -7.37
N PRO A 85 -13.10 6.77 -6.08
CA PRO A 85 -13.13 7.81 -5.04
C PRO A 85 -11.73 8.33 -4.65
N PHE A 86 -10.69 7.96 -5.41
CA PHE A 86 -9.30 8.26 -5.08
C PHE A 86 -8.75 9.32 -6.04
N HIS A 87 -8.41 10.48 -5.48
CA HIS A 87 -7.66 11.50 -6.20
C HIS A 87 -6.17 11.29 -5.95
N TYR A 88 -5.41 11.12 -7.03
CA TYR A 88 -3.96 11.09 -6.97
C TYR A 88 -3.41 12.50 -7.20
N GLN A 89 -2.76 13.06 -6.18
CA GLN A 89 -2.00 14.29 -6.31
C GLN A 89 -0.50 13.96 -6.27
N PRO A 90 0.18 13.91 -7.43
CA PRO A 90 1.62 13.77 -7.46
C PRO A 90 2.26 14.95 -6.73
N ASN A 91 3.06 14.64 -5.70
CA ASN A 91 3.87 15.63 -5.01
C ASN A 91 5.11 15.94 -5.85
N TRP A 92 4.97 16.80 -6.86
CA TRP A 92 6.04 17.18 -7.79
C TRP A 92 7.30 17.68 -7.09
N VAL A 93 7.16 18.31 -5.93
CA VAL A 93 8.29 18.73 -5.08
C VAL A 93 9.09 17.54 -4.61
N LEU A 94 8.40 16.54 -4.05
CA LEU A 94 9.04 15.34 -3.55
C LEU A 94 9.73 14.57 -4.68
N TYR A 95 9.09 14.51 -5.85
CA TYR A 95 9.70 13.93 -7.05
C TYR A 95 10.94 14.70 -7.52
N ALA A 96 10.89 16.04 -7.56
CA ALA A 96 12.04 16.86 -7.94
C ALA A 96 13.20 16.70 -6.96
N ALA A 97 12.92 16.69 -5.64
CA ALA A 97 13.92 16.45 -4.61
C ALA A 97 14.51 15.04 -4.70
N ALA A 98 13.68 14.02 -4.96
CA ALA A 98 14.13 12.65 -5.16
C ALA A 98 14.97 12.49 -6.43
N PHE A 99 14.60 13.17 -7.53
CA PHE A 99 15.37 13.18 -8.77
C PHE A 99 16.73 13.85 -8.59
N TYR A 100 16.76 15.00 -7.91
CA TYR A 100 18.02 15.67 -7.54
C TYR A 100 18.87 14.77 -6.63
N GLY A 101 18.26 14.12 -5.64
CA GLY A 101 18.93 13.16 -4.76
C GLY A 101 19.52 11.97 -5.52
N ALA A 102 18.78 11.40 -6.47
CA ALA A 102 19.26 10.34 -7.35
C ALA A 102 20.43 10.83 -8.22
N PHE A 103 20.27 11.96 -8.92
CA PHE A 103 21.30 12.55 -9.77
C PHE A 103 22.59 12.85 -9.00
N ALA A 104 22.46 13.50 -7.84
CA ALA A 104 23.57 13.81 -6.95
C ALA A 104 24.26 12.55 -6.44
N ALA A 105 23.49 11.53 -6.09
CA ALA A 105 24.02 10.28 -5.61
C ALA A 105 24.78 9.53 -6.71
N PHE A 106 24.38 9.60 -7.98
CA PHE A 106 25.13 9.03 -9.10
C PHE A 106 26.52 9.68 -9.29
N GLN A 107 26.79 10.83 -8.67
CA GLN A 107 28.13 11.36 -8.56
C GLN A 107 28.90 10.54 -7.51
N LYS A 108 29.90 9.76 -7.94
CA LYS A 108 30.67 8.76 -7.14
C LYS A 108 31.32 9.25 -5.83
N LYS A 109 31.14 10.51 -5.44
CA LYS A 109 31.69 11.14 -4.22
C LYS A 109 30.69 11.24 -3.07
N ASP A 110 29.42 10.86 -3.27
CA ASP A 110 28.40 11.01 -2.25
C ASP A 110 28.37 9.80 -1.28
N PRO A 111 28.43 10.01 0.05
CA PRO A 111 28.33 8.93 1.02
C PRO A 111 26.99 8.17 0.92
N PHE A 112 25.95 8.77 0.35
CA PHE A 112 24.62 8.17 0.19
C PHE A 112 24.43 7.44 -1.15
N HIS A 113 25.47 7.31 -1.99
CA HIS A 113 25.36 6.70 -3.32
C HIS A 113 24.63 5.34 -3.32
N ARG A 114 25.03 4.43 -2.42
CA ARG A 114 24.44 3.08 -2.32
C ARG A 114 22.97 3.12 -1.92
N VAL A 115 22.61 4.04 -1.02
CA VAL A 115 21.23 4.21 -0.53
C VAL A 115 20.35 4.68 -1.67
N ALA A 116 20.80 5.70 -2.39
CA ALA A 116 20.07 6.25 -3.51
C ALA A 116 19.92 5.24 -4.65
N LEU A 117 20.97 4.47 -4.97
CA LEU A 117 20.89 3.42 -5.96
C LEU A 117 19.90 2.33 -5.55
N GLY A 118 19.91 1.92 -4.29
CA GLY A 118 18.95 0.96 -3.74
C GLY A 118 17.52 1.46 -3.80
N CYS A 119 17.28 2.72 -3.43
CA CYS A 119 15.95 3.34 -3.52
C CYS A 119 15.49 3.51 -4.97
N ALA A 120 16.37 3.92 -5.88
CA ALA A 120 16.06 4.07 -7.30
C ALA A 120 15.71 2.72 -7.93
N ALA A 121 16.48 1.67 -7.63
CA ALA A 121 16.18 0.30 -8.06
C ALA A 121 14.86 -0.19 -7.47
N ALA A 122 14.58 0.09 -6.19
CA ALA A 122 13.32 -0.27 -5.55
C ALA A 122 12.12 0.43 -6.21
N ILE A 123 12.21 1.74 -6.49
CA ILE A 123 11.16 2.48 -7.21
C ILE A 123 10.91 1.86 -8.58
N ALA A 124 11.96 1.63 -9.36
CA ALA A 124 11.85 1.03 -10.69
C ALA A 124 11.21 -0.36 -10.65
N GLY A 125 11.65 -1.22 -9.72
CA GLY A 125 11.10 -2.57 -9.56
C GLY A 125 9.65 -2.57 -9.10
N LEU A 126 9.28 -1.73 -8.15
CA LEU A 126 7.91 -1.61 -7.66
C LEU A 126 6.97 -1.02 -8.72
N TRP A 127 7.40 -0.02 -9.47
CA TRP A 127 6.64 0.50 -10.61
C TRP A 127 6.47 -0.53 -11.72
N PHE A 128 7.51 -1.31 -12.01
CA PHE A 128 7.38 -2.45 -12.93
C PHE A 128 6.30 -3.42 -12.45
N LEU A 129 6.32 -3.80 -11.16
CA LEU A 129 5.30 -4.69 -10.57
C LEU A 129 3.88 -4.11 -10.56
N MET A 130 3.73 -2.79 -10.65
CA MET A 130 2.42 -2.14 -10.80
C MET A 130 1.94 -2.07 -12.25
N SER A 131 2.83 -2.29 -13.22
CA SER A 131 2.54 -2.16 -14.65
C SER A 131 1.99 -3.46 -15.25
N PRO A 132 1.21 -3.38 -16.36
CA PRO A 132 0.74 -4.55 -17.10
C PRO A 132 1.86 -5.51 -17.55
N ALA A 133 3.07 -5.00 -17.77
CA ALA A 133 4.22 -5.81 -18.18
C ALA A 133 4.64 -6.85 -17.13
N SER A 134 4.26 -6.64 -15.86
CA SER A 134 4.53 -7.59 -14.78
C SER A 134 3.50 -8.71 -14.65
N MET A 135 2.46 -8.76 -15.48
CA MET A 135 1.39 -9.76 -15.40
C MET A 135 1.88 -11.22 -15.31
N PRO A 136 2.94 -11.66 -16.04
CA PRO A 136 3.49 -13.00 -15.88
C PRO A 136 3.97 -13.29 -14.44
N VAL A 137 4.55 -12.29 -13.76
CA VAL A 137 5.00 -12.41 -12.37
C VAL A 137 3.80 -12.62 -11.44
N TRP A 138 2.74 -11.83 -11.61
CA TRP A 138 1.51 -11.95 -10.81
C TRP A 138 0.81 -13.30 -11.00
N ASN A 139 0.81 -13.83 -12.23
CA ASN A 139 0.23 -15.14 -12.53
C ASN A 139 1.06 -16.29 -11.97
N HIS A 140 2.38 -16.14 -11.87
CA HIS A 140 3.28 -17.17 -11.36
C HIS A 140 3.27 -17.28 -9.84
N PHE A 141 2.94 -16.19 -9.13
CA PHE A 141 3.00 -16.12 -7.67
C PHE A 141 1.59 -15.97 -7.04
N PRO A 142 0.97 -17.06 -6.57
CA PRO A 142 -0.40 -17.03 -6.02
C PRO A 142 -0.59 -16.12 -4.81
N LEU A 143 0.47 -15.77 -4.09
CA LEU A 143 0.37 -14.82 -2.99
C LEU A 143 0.25 -13.37 -3.48
N MET A 144 0.75 -13.05 -4.68
CA MET A 144 0.60 -11.71 -5.25
C MET A 144 -0.87 -11.40 -5.55
N SER A 145 -1.66 -12.37 -6.05
CA SER A 145 -3.10 -12.15 -6.26
C SER A 145 -3.84 -11.78 -4.97
N LYS A 146 -3.31 -12.19 -3.80
CA LYS A 146 -3.88 -11.80 -2.49
C LYS A 146 -3.72 -10.31 -2.16
N LEU A 147 -2.82 -9.60 -2.82
CA LEU A 147 -2.68 -8.15 -2.63
C LEU A 147 -3.86 -7.36 -3.21
N GLN A 148 -4.73 -7.98 -4.01
CA GLN A 148 -5.92 -7.44 -4.71
C GLN A 148 -5.64 -6.26 -5.66
N PHE A 149 -4.80 -5.33 -5.25
CA PHE A 149 -4.55 -4.06 -5.90
C PHE A 149 -3.05 -3.76 -5.97
N PRO A 150 -2.44 -3.79 -7.17
CA PRO A 150 -1.02 -3.49 -7.35
C PRO A 150 -0.62 -2.12 -6.78
N TRP A 151 -1.52 -1.12 -6.82
CA TRP A 151 -1.25 0.20 -6.26
C TRP A 151 -0.99 0.23 -4.75
N ARG A 152 -1.27 -0.84 -3.99
CA ARG A 152 -0.81 -0.94 -2.60
C ARG A 152 0.71 -0.88 -2.48
N LEU A 153 1.43 -1.24 -3.55
CA LEU A 153 2.89 -1.12 -3.61
C LEU A 153 3.36 0.35 -3.63
N GLN A 154 2.47 1.30 -3.93
CA GLN A 154 2.78 2.73 -3.94
C GLN A 154 3.25 3.25 -2.59
N ASN A 155 2.83 2.64 -1.47
CA ASN A 155 3.33 3.01 -0.14
C ASN A 155 4.85 2.80 -0.02
N PHE A 156 5.37 1.70 -0.59
CA PHE A 156 6.81 1.41 -0.60
C PHE A 156 7.57 2.29 -1.59
N VAL A 157 6.93 2.66 -2.70
CA VAL A 157 7.47 3.65 -3.64
C VAL A 157 7.58 5.01 -2.94
N ALA A 158 6.52 5.46 -2.26
CA ALA A 158 6.50 6.72 -1.54
C ALA A 158 7.60 6.79 -0.47
N LEU A 159 7.82 5.69 0.26
CA LEU A 159 8.93 5.57 1.21
C LEU A 159 10.30 5.71 0.52
N ALA A 160 10.53 5.01 -0.60
CA ALA A 160 11.80 5.10 -1.33
C ALA A 160 12.04 6.51 -1.88
N ILE A 161 10.99 7.16 -2.40
CA ILE A 161 11.05 8.54 -2.89
C ILE A 161 11.38 9.48 -1.73
N ALA A 162 10.75 9.31 -0.56
CA ALA A 162 11.03 10.14 0.62
C ALA A 162 12.48 10.01 1.08
N LEU A 163 13.05 8.80 1.07
CA LEU A 163 14.46 8.56 1.39
C LEU A 163 15.39 9.22 0.35
N LEU A 164 15.10 9.09 -0.95
CA LEU A 164 15.85 9.76 -2.01
C LEU A 164 15.77 11.28 -1.90
N ALA A 165 14.59 11.81 -1.64
CA ALA A 165 14.38 13.24 -1.42
C ALA A 165 15.19 13.73 -0.21
N GLY A 166 15.22 12.97 0.88
CA GLY A 166 16.07 13.25 2.04
C GLY A 166 17.56 13.29 1.69
N CYS A 167 18.05 12.39 0.83
CA CYS A 167 19.43 12.42 0.33
C CYS A 167 19.70 13.71 -0.47
N GLY A 168 18.79 14.06 -1.38
CA GLY A 168 18.88 15.28 -2.19
C GLY A 168 18.87 16.55 -1.33
N LEU A 169 17.94 16.65 -0.38
CA LEU A 169 17.83 17.79 0.53
C LEU A 169 19.05 17.90 1.45
N SER A 170 19.59 16.79 1.94
CA SER A 170 20.79 16.79 2.80
C SER A 170 22.02 17.33 2.05
N ARG A 171 22.16 16.98 0.77
CA ARG A 171 23.22 17.51 -0.07
C ARG A 171 23.01 18.98 -0.39
N LEU A 172 21.80 19.34 -0.82
CA LEU A 172 21.43 20.72 -1.12
C LEU A 172 21.74 21.61 0.09
N ALA A 173 21.35 21.19 1.29
CA ALA A 173 21.66 21.89 2.54
C ALA A 173 23.16 22.07 2.78
N ARG A 174 24.01 21.08 2.45
CA ARG A 174 25.48 21.21 2.52
C ARG A 174 26.01 22.24 1.52
N GLU A 175 25.56 22.19 0.26
CA GLU A 175 25.97 23.12 -0.80
C GLU A 175 25.54 24.57 -0.46
N LEU A 176 24.37 24.73 0.13
CA LEU A 176 23.84 26.03 0.57
C LEU A 176 24.55 26.57 1.80
N ARG A 177 24.98 25.72 2.73
CA ARG A 177 25.78 26.13 3.90
C ARG A 177 27.10 26.79 3.47
N THR A 178 27.66 26.37 2.33
CA THR A 178 28.85 26.97 1.73
C THR A 178 28.56 28.19 0.85
N SER A 179 27.31 28.45 0.49
CA SER A 179 26.89 29.58 -0.35
C SER A 179 26.54 30.82 0.49
N ARG A 180 26.65 32.02 -0.11
CA ARG A 180 26.24 33.30 0.53
C ARG A 180 24.72 33.43 0.71
N LEU A 181 23.92 32.58 0.07
CA LEU A 181 22.45 32.62 0.06
C LEU A 181 21.84 31.66 1.11
N LYS A 182 21.98 31.99 2.40
CA LYS A 182 21.63 31.09 3.52
C LYS A 182 20.12 30.98 3.83
N SER A 183 19.28 31.90 3.37
CA SER A 183 17.86 32.00 3.81
C SER A 183 16.81 31.52 2.80
N ILE A 184 17.06 31.66 1.50
CA ILE A 184 16.12 31.30 0.43
C ILE A 184 15.71 29.81 0.41
N PRO A 185 16.62 28.83 0.59
CA PRO A 185 16.28 27.43 0.38
C PRO A 185 15.44 26.83 1.51
N VAL A 186 15.61 27.29 2.75
CA VAL A 186 14.83 26.80 3.90
C VAL A 186 13.38 27.29 3.79
N ALA A 187 13.18 28.55 3.42
CA ALA A 187 11.85 29.11 3.18
C ALA A 187 11.17 28.43 1.98
N ALA A 188 11.90 28.18 0.89
CA ALA A 188 11.36 27.46 -0.27
C ALA A 188 10.94 26.03 0.10
N VAL A 189 11.76 25.27 0.84
CA VAL A 189 11.42 23.91 1.29
C VAL A 189 10.23 23.94 2.25
N ALA A 190 10.17 24.88 3.20
CA ALA A 190 9.06 25.00 4.14
C ALA A 190 7.74 25.37 3.44
N VAL A 191 7.77 26.32 2.49
CA VAL A 191 6.61 26.71 1.68
C VAL A 191 6.16 25.55 0.80
N MET A 192 7.10 24.79 0.24
CA MET A 192 6.81 23.66 -0.65
C MET A 192 6.26 22.43 0.11
N ILE A 193 6.60 22.25 1.38
CA ILE A 193 5.99 21.25 2.27
C ILE A 193 4.63 21.74 2.81
N GLY A 194 4.53 23.03 3.12
CA GLY A 194 3.31 23.64 3.67
C GLY A 194 2.18 23.80 2.65
N LEU A 195 2.49 24.12 1.38
CA LEU A 195 1.47 24.36 0.36
C LEU A 195 0.56 23.15 0.10
N PRO A 196 1.10 21.92 -0.09
CA PRO A 196 0.28 20.73 -0.22
C PRO A 196 -0.56 20.48 1.03
N LEU A 197 -0.02 20.67 2.23
CA LEU A 197 -0.79 20.48 3.48
C LEU A 197 -1.98 21.45 3.59
N VAL A 198 -1.85 22.65 3.03
CA VAL A 198 -2.93 23.66 2.99
C VAL A 198 -3.89 23.40 1.82
N ALA A 199 -3.40 22.90 0.68
CA ALA A 199 -4.21 22.61 -0.51
C ALA A 199 -4.93 21.25 -0.46
N ILE A 200 -4.46 20.31 0.36
CA ILE A 200 -5.20 19.10 0.75
C ILE A 200 -6.24 19.53 1.78
N HIS A 201 -7.23 20.32 1.36
CA HIS A 201 -8.55 20.05 1.88
C HIS A 201 -8.90 18.68 1.28
N PRO A 202 -8.94 17.59 2.06
CA PRO A 202 -9.58 16.41 1.55
C PRO A 202 -10.95 16.90 1.11
N ARG A 203 -11.24 16.85 -0.20
CA ARG A 203 -12.61 16.73 -0.62
C ARG A 203 -13.01 15.39 -0.05
N VAL A 204 -13.38 15.41 1.23
CA VAL A 204 -14.13 14.36 1.86
C VAL A 204 -15.30 14.28 0.91
N SER A 205 -15.29 13.28 0.04
CA SER A 205 -16.49 12.90 -0.66
C SER A 205 -17.49 12.79 0.47
N THR A 206 -18.39 13.76 0.57
CA THR A 206 -19.44 13.76 1.56
C THR A 206 -20.35 12.65 1.08
N GLN A 207 -19.93 11.41 1.29
CA GLN A 207 -20.84 10.30 1.29
C GLN A 207 -21.97 10.77 2.19
N PRO A 208 -23.21 10.77 1.68
CA PRO A 208 -24.33 11.19 2.50
C PRO A 208 -24.23 10.41 3.81
N PRO A 209 -24.38 11.08 4.97
CA PRO A 209 -24.22 10.40 6.25
C PRO A 209 -25.10 9.16 6.22
N LEU A 210 -24.48 7.99 6.45
CA LEU A 210 -25.15 6.70 6.48
C LEU A 210 -26.03 6.69 7.74
N ARG A 211 -27.25 7.23 7.63
CA ARG A 211 -28.14 7.46 8.77
C ARG A 211 -28.95 6.23 9.13
N ASN A 212 -29.14 5.32 8.17
CA ASN A 212 -29.88 4.08 8.35
C ASN A 212 -29.20 2.91 7.59
N ILE A 213 -29.65 1.69 7.88
CA ILE A 213 -29.15 0.46 7.24
C ILE A 213 -29.41 0.47 5.73
N ASP A 214 -30.51 1.05 5.27
CA ASP A 214 -30.84 1.10 3.84
C ASP A 214 -29.85 1.95 3.05
N ASP A 215 -29.34 3.03 3.63
CA ASP A 215 -28.29 3.87 3.04
C ASP A 215 -26.99 3.08 2.88
N ILE A 216 -26.64 2.26 3.87
CA ILE A 216 -25.46 1.38 3.83
C ILE A 216 -25.62 0.33 2.73
N LEU A 217 -26.78 -0.34 2.69
CA LEU A 217 -27.08 -1.35 1.68
C LEU A 217 -27.12 -0.76 0.26
N ARG A 218 -27.64 0.47 0.09
CA ARG A 218 -27.68 1.19 -1.20
C ARG A 218 -26.32 1.74 -1.62
N SER A 219 -25.47 2.13 -0.67
CA SER A 219 -24.12 2.62 -0.95
C SER A 219 -23.18 1.53 -1.47
N GLY A 220 -23.59 0.25 -1.39
CA GLY A 220 -22.74 -0.88 -1.74
C GLY A 220 -21.58 -1.10 -0.77
N PHE A 221 -21.50 -0.33 0.32
CA PHE A 221 -20.50 -0.44 1.36
C PHE A 221 -20.85 -1.59 2.32
N LEU A 222 -20.85 -2.81 1.78
CA LEU A 222 -20.88 -4.00 2.61
C LEU A 222 -19.46 -4.17 3.15
N GLY A 223 -19.27 -3.98 4.47
CA GLY A 223 -17.98 -4.20 5.12
C GLY A 223 -17.42 -5.63 4.97
N ASP A 224 -18.27 -6.55 4.51
CA ASP A 224 -17.92 -7.88 4.04
C ASP A 224 -18.77 -8.18 2.79
N PRO A 225 -18.34 -7.75 1.59
CA PRO A 225 -19.16 -7.84 0.40
C PRO A 225 -19.32 -9.29 -0.08
N MET A 226 -18.40 -10.18 0.29
CA MET A 226 -18.30 -11.54 -0.25
C MET A 226 -18.26 -12.65 0.82
N ASP A 227 -18.60 -12.32 2.06
CA ASP A 227 -18.56 -13.25 3.21
C ASP A 227 -17.16 -13.85 3.42
N GLU A 228 -16.15 -13.03 3.17
CA GLU A 228 -14.73 -13.40 3.14
C GLU A 228 -14.18 -13.63 4.55
N TRP A 229 -14.80 -13.04 5.57
CA TRP A 229 -14.43 -13.21 6.97
C TRP A 229 -15.20 -14.34 7.66
N LEU A 230 -16.10 -15.03 6.95
CA LEU A 230 -16.77 -16.18 7.53
C LEU A 230 -15.83 -17.38 7.61
N PRO A 231 -16.01 -18.24 8.64
CA PRO A 231 -15.29 -19.50 8.73
C PRO A 231 -15.38 -20.28 7.42
N ARG A 232 -14.31 -21.01 7.07
CA ARG A 232 -14.37 -21.93 5.94
C ARG A 232 -15.53 -22.89 6.14
N ASN A 233 -16.28 -23.13 5.06
CA ASN A 233 -17.51 -23.94 5.02
C ASN A 233 -18.77 -23.29 5.61
N ALA A 234 -18.70 -22.04 6.09
CA ALA A 234 -19.91 -21.31 6.42
C ALA A 234 -20.66 -20.94 5.14
N THR A 235 -21.95 -21.28 5.10
CA THR A 235 -22.88 -20.84 4.04
C THR A 235 -23.81 -19.80 4.62
N VAL A 236 -23.91 -18.65 3.95
CA VAL A 236 -24.92 -17.64 4.27
C VAL A 236 -26.16 -17.99 3.47
N ARG A 237 -27.26 -18.28 4.18
CA ARG A 237 -28.57 -18.27 3.56
C ARG A 237 -29.12 -16.87 3.64
N PHE A 238 -29.37 -16.27 2.48
CA PHE A 238 -30.15 -15.05 2.41
C PHE A 238 -31.62 -15.47 2.56
N GLY A 239 -32.31 -14.89 3.55
CA GLY A 239 -33.76 -14.97 3.64
C GLY A 239 -34.41 -14.43 2.36
N ASN A 240 -35.68 -14.78 2.15
CA ASN A 240 -36.44 -14.37 0.97
C ASN A 240 -36.31 -12.85 0.76
N PRO A 241 -35.92 -12.34 -0.42
CA PRO A 241 -35.70 -10.90 -0.66
C PRO A 241 -36.88 -9.99 -0.29
N ASP A 242 -38.10 -10.54 -0.20
CA ASP A 242 -39.32 -9.81 0.22
C ASP A 242 -39.44 -9.61 1.74
N GLU A 243 -38.69 -10.36 2.55
CA GLU A 243 -38.57 -10.10 3.99
C GLU A 243 -37.54 -8.99 4.19
N ALA A 244 -38.02 -7.76 4.38
CA ALA A 244 -37.24 -6.54 4.61
C ALA A 244 -36.26 -6.58 5.80
N THR A 245 -36.15 -7.71 6.49
CA THR A 245 -35.16 -7.97 7.53
C THR A 245 -34.27 -9.11 7.02
N ARG A 246 -33.11 -8.78 6.42
CA ARG A 246 -32.09 -9.78 6.07
C ARG A 246 -31.52 -10.40 7.35
N ILE A 247 -32.22 -11.37 7.93
CA ILE A 247 -31.66 -12.24 8.96
C ILE A 247 -30.82 -13.26 8.19
N ARG A 248 -29.50 -13.15 8.30
CA ARG A 248 -28.57 -14.13 7.74
C ARG A 248 -28.52 -15.33 8.68
N GLU A 249 -29.14 -16.43 8.29
CA GLU A 249 -28.88 -17.73 8.93
C GLU A 249 -27.60 -18.32 8.33
N VAL A 250 -26.63 -18.60 9.21
CA VAL A 250 -25.38 -19.26 8.84
C VAL A 250 -25.55 -20.75 9.13
N THR A 251 -25.70 -21.57 8.09
CA THR A 251 -25.85 -23.03 8.22
C THR A 251 -24.52 -23.73 7.91
N GLY A 252 -24.07 -24.65 8.76
CA GLY A 252 -22.84 -25.44 8.59
C GLY A 252 -22.56 -26.38 9.77
N PRO A 253 -21.57 -27.30 9.69
CA PRO A 253 -21.24 -28.24 10.77
C PRO A 253 -20.78 -27.56 12.07
N CYS A 254 -20.39 -26.28 11.98
CA CYS A 254 -20.39 -25.36 13.10
C CYS A 254 -21.65 -24.50 12.98
N GLU A 255 -22.74 -24.92 13.64
CA GLU A 255 -23.98 -24.15 13.69
C GLU A 255 -23.76 -22.93 14.57
N ALA A 256 -23.52 -21.78 13.96
CA ALA A 256 -23.44 -20.51 14.66
C ALA A 256 -24.87 -20.01 14.95
N SER A 257 -25.60 -20.74 15.79
CA SER A 257 -26.91 -20.29 16.26
C SER A 257 -26.73 -19.08 17.18
N GLY A 258 -27.49 -18.01 16.93
CA GLY A 258 -27.48 -16.82 17.79
C GLY A 258 -26.44 -15.74 17.47
N VAL A 259 -25.76 -15.78 16.31
CA VAL A 259 -24.96 -14.63 15.85
C VAL A 259 -25.89 -13.50 15.39
N ARG A 260 -26.42 -12.74 16.35
CA ARG A 260 -26.98 -11.43 16.06
C ARG A 260 -25.82 -10.50 15.75
N ARG A 261 -25.79 -9.91 14.56
CA ARG A 261 -24.98 -8.70 14.36
C ARG A 261 -25.42 -7.69 15.41
N SER A 262 -24.48 -7.27 16.26
CA SER A 262 -24.72 -6.12 17.14
C SER A 262 -25.12 -4.96 16.24
N PRO A 263 -26.22 -4.23 16.53
CA PRO A 263 -26.53 -3.02 15.79
C PRO A 263 -25.33 -2.08 15.89
N GLY A 264 -24.69 -1.75 14.77
CA GLY A 264 -23.63 -0.74 14.71
C GLY A 264 -22.20 -1.18 14.36
N ARG A 265 -21.98 -2.36 13.76
CA ARG A 265 -20.73 -2.67 13.03
C ARG A 265 -20.99 -3.41 11.73
#